data_AF-A0A8X8WUC8-F1
#
_entry.id   AF-A0A8X8WUC8-F1
#
_cell.length_a   1.000
_cell.length_b   1.000
_cell.length_c   1.000
_cell.angle_alpha   90.00
_cell.angle_beta   90.00
_cell.angle_gamma   90.00
#
_symmetry.space_group_name_H-M   'P 1'
#
loop_
_entity.id
_entity.type
_entity.pdbx_description
1 polymer ?
#
loop_
_entity_poly.entity_id
_entity_poly.type
_entity_poly.pdbx_seq_one_letter_code
_entity_poly.pdbx_strand_id
1 'polypeptide(L)'
;MVFGPFTGKDNHRCPVTFGAGFISNEGADSFSWLLSEFVEFSQVDHTRVVTAKLHSLYFRLFQRAQSNHDDIVALFDGMEELSQKLFGDTVPSVSSTDKAQRIEHLYGASRPSVVNVHPPNVVSTKGSGSRSGKRIASAIEKAIILQNKPKRRCAKCREMGHHDARNCGRKKGKSKM
;
A
#
# COMPACT_ATOMS: atom_id res chain seq x y z
N MET A 1 -14.72 -9.91 -4.03
CA MET A 1 -13.88 -9.09 -3.14
C MET A 1 -13.22 -8.02 -3.98
N VAL A 2 -13.58 -6.76 -3.75
CA VAL A 2 -13.09 -5.59 -4.49
C VAL A 2 -12.20 -4.78 -3.57
N PHE A 3 -11.06 -4.33 -4.08
CA PHE A 3 -10.11 -3.49 -3.35
C PHE A 3 -10.38 -2.03 -3.71
N GLY A 4 -10.75 -1.21 -2.71
CA GLY A 4 -10.99 0.22 -2.86
C GLY A 4 -9.87 1.03 -2.20
N PRO A 5 -8.83 1.45 -2.94
CA PRO A 5 -7.77 2.31 -2.40
C PRO A 5 -8.20 3.78 -2.35
N PHE A 6 -7.82 4.46 -1.28
CA PHE A 6 -7.92 5.92 -1.15
C PHE A 6 -6.56 6.53 -1.49
N THR A 7 -6.47 7.18 -2.64
CA THR A 7 -5.23 7.80 -3.11
C THR A 7 -5.34 9.32 -3.22
N GLY A 8 -4.24 10.03 -3.00
CA GLY A 8 -4.13 11.45 -3.34
C GLY A 8 -2.69 11.83 -3.64
N LYS A 9 -2.40 13.13 -3.63
CA LYS A 9 -1.06 13.67 -3.85
C LYS A 9 -0.47 14.15 -2.54
N ASP A 10 0.79 13.81 -2.29
CA ASP A 10 1.56 14.40 -1.20
C ASP A 10 2.09 15.80 -1.57
N ASN A 11 2.83 16.42 -0.65
CA ASN A 11 3.44 17.74 -0.85
C ASN A 11 4.53 17.74 -1.95
N HIS A 12 5.04 16.58 -2.33
CA HIS A 12 6.00 16.40 -3.42
C HIS A 12 5.33 16.08 -4.77
N ARG A 13 3.99 16.13 -4.83
CA ARG A 13 3.16 15.76 -5.98
C ARG A 13 3.27 14.28 -6.35
N CYS A 14 3.77 13.45 -5.47
CA CYS A 14 3.82 12.00 -5.63
C CYS A 14 2.45 11.40 -5.26
N PRO A 15 1.98 10.39 -6.02
CA PRO A 15 0.78 9.66 -5.64
C PRO A 15 1.05 8.86 -4.36
N VAL A 16 0.18 9.03 -3.36
CA VAL A 16 0.23 8.33 -2.07
C VAL A 16 -1.11 7.66 -1.78
N THR A 17 -1.09 6.48 -1.18
CA THR A 17 -2.30 5.79 -0.69
C THR A 17 -2.47 6.09 0.80
N PHE A 18 -3.57 6.73 1.17
CA PHE A 18 -3.88 7.11 2.56
C PHE A 18 -4.55 5.99 3.35
N GLY A 19 -5.24 5.10 2.65
CA GLY A 19 -5.94 3.97 3.23
C GLY A 19 -6.51 3.07 2.13
N ALA A 20 -7.03 1.91 2.53
CA ALA A 20 -7.74 1.04 1.63
C ALA A 20 -8.73 0.18 2.40
N GLY A 21 -9.82 -0.20 1.76
CA GLY A 21 -10.76 -1.18 2.30
C GLY A 21 -11.14 -2.23 1.27
N PHE A 22 -11.68 -3.33 1.78
CA PHE A 22 -12.23 -4.41 0.98
C PHE A 22 -13.75 -4.35 1.03
N ILE A 23 -14.38 -4.33 -0.14
CA ILE A 23 -15.85 -4.36 -0.26
C ILE A 23 -16.28 -5.64 -1.00
N SER A 24 -17.52 -6.05 -0.75
CA SER A 24 -18.06 -7.29 -1.31
C SER A 24 -18.36 -7.18 -2.81
N ASN A 25 -18.79 -6.00 -3.27
CA ASN A 25 -19.19 -5.71 -4.65
C ASN A 25 -18.81 -4.27 -5.06
N GLU A 26 -18.88 -3.98 -6.37
CA GLU A 26 -18.56 -2.68 -6.98
C GLU A 26 -19.77 -1.71 -7.04
N GLY A 27 -20.72 -1.86 -6.11
CA GLY A 27 -21.92 -1.03 -6.04
C GLY A 27 -21.69 0.34 -5.41
N ALA A 28 -22.47 1.34 -5.84
CA ALA A 28 -22.40 2.70 -5.31
C ALA A 28 -22.61 2.75 -3.78
N ASP A 29 -23.51 1.92 -3.24
CA ASP A 29 -23.77 1.85 -1.79
C ASP A 29 -22.56 1.31 -1.03
N SER A 30 -21.88 0.30 -1.58
CA SER A 30 -20.66 -0.29 -0.98
C SER A 30 -19.52 0.72 -0.93
N PHE A 31 -19.34 1.52 -1.99
CA PHE A 31 -18.36 2.60 -2.00
C PHE A 31 -18.76 3.78 -1.11
N SER A 32 -20.05 4.10 -1.03
CA SER A 32 -20.57 5.15 -0.15
C SER A 32 -20.33 4.80 1.32
N TRP A 33 -20.63 3.55 1.71
CA TRP A 33 -20.29 3.03 3.02
C TRP A 33 -18.79 3.10 3.29
N LEU A 34 -17.96 2.61 2.35
CA LEU A 34 -16.50 2.63 2.50
C LEU A 34 -15.96 4.06 2.63
N LEU A 35 -16.51 5.03 1.90
CA LEU A 35 -16.15 6.44 1.98
C LEU A 35 -16.58 7.03 3.33
N SER A 36 -17.81 6.75 3.80
CA SER A 36 -18.30 7.21 5.10
C SER A 36 -17.45 6.68 6.24
N GLU A 37 -17.17 5.38 6.25
CA GLU A 37 -16.29 4.73 7.22
C GLU A 37 -14.89 5.33 7.16
N PHE A 38 -14.36 5.51 5.95
CA PHE A 38 -13.08 6.18 5.76
C PHE A 38 -13.12 7.62 6.27
N VAL A 39 -14.18 8.41 6.09
CA VAL A 39 -14.29 9.78 6.61
C VAL A 39 -14.42 9.79 8.13
N GLU A 40 -15.12 8.81 8.72
CA GLU A 40 -15.22 8.67 10.17
C GLU A 40 -13.88 8.30 10.81
N PHE A 41 -13.12 7.39 10.19
CA PHE A 41 -11.76 7.05 10.62
C PHE A 41 -10.72 8.12 10.25
N SER A 42 -10.87 8.75 9.07
CA SER A 42 -9.97 9.77 8.50
C SER A 42 -10.30 11.19 8.92
N GLN A 43 -11.34 11.38 9.73
CA GLN A 43 -11.30 12.26 10.90
C GLN A 43 -10.19 11.83 11.87
N VAL A 44 -9.02 11.41 11.34
CA VAL A 44 -7.71 11.37 11.95
C VAL A 44 -7.50 12.74 12.56
N ASP A 45 -8.01 12.82 13.78
CA ASP A 45 -7.24 13.14 14.94
C ASP A 45 -6.88 14.63 14.88
N HIS A 46 -7.91 15.48 14.81
CA HIS A 46 -7.79 16.89 15.16
C HIS A 46 -6.97 17.01 16.45
N THR A 47 -7.22 16.10 17.40
CA THR A 47 -6.40 15.90 18.59
C THR A 47 -4.91 15.66 18.26
N ARG A 48 -4.51 14.72 17.40
CA ARG A 48 -3.11 14.58 16.92
C ARG A 48 -2.55 15.81 16.24
N VAL A 49 -3.29 16.42 15.31
CA VAL A 49 -2.81 17.60 14.56
C VAL A 49 -2.55 18.75 15.52
N VAL A 50 -3.49 18.98 16.45
CA VAL A 50 -3.36 19.96 17.53
C VAL A 50 -2.22 19.56 18.48
N THR A 51 -2.08 18.29 18.84
CA THR A 51 -1.01 17.78 19.71
C THR A 51 0.37 18.01 19.09
N ALA A 52 0.54 17.71 17.79
CA ALA A 52 1.79 17.95 17.07
C ALA A 52 2.13 19.45 16.98
N LYS A 53 1.12 20.29 16.74
CA LYS A 53 1.27 21.75 16.76
C LYS A 53 1.63 22.28 18.15
N LEU A 54 0.99 21.77 19.20
CA LEU A 54 1.23 22.13 20.59
C LEU A 54 2.66 21.77 21.01
N HIS A 55 3.10 20.54 20.72
CA HIS A 55 4.47 20.10 20.99
C HIS A 55 5.49 20.98 20.27
N SER A 56 5.22 21.32 19.00
CA SER A 56 6.07 22.22 18.21
C SER A 56 6.13 23.64 18.76
N LEU A 57 5.01 24.15 19.30
CA LEU A 57 4.93 25.46 19.94
C LEU A 57 5.73 25.48 21.25
N TYR A 58 5.49 24.51 22.13
CA TYR A 58 6.23 24.35 23.39
C TYR A 58 7.74 24.33 23.14
N PHE A 59 8.19 23.48 22.22
CA PHE A 59 9.61 23.34 21.91
C PHE A 59 10.23 24.65 21.42
N ARG A 60 9.51 25.40 20.57
CA ARG A 60 9.96 26.70 20.07
C ARG A 60 10.08 27.75 21.18
N LEU A 61 9.10 27.80 22.09
CA LEU A 61 9.12 28.72 23.23
C LEU A 61 10.27 28.38 24.17
N PHE A 62 10.44 27.10 24.49
CA PHE A 62 11.54 26.62 25.33
C PHE A 62 12.91 26.98 24.75
N GLN A 63 13.13 26.75 23.45
CA GLN A 63 14.40 27.10 22.80
C GLN A 63 14.72 28.60 22.89
N ARG A 64 13.69 29.47 22.83
CA ARG A 64 13.87 30.92 22.92
C ARG A 64 14.09 31.38 24.36
N ALA A 65 13.38 30.77 25.31
CA ALA A 65 13.50 31.08 26.73
C ALA A 65 14.82 30.58 27.32
N GLN A 66 15.37 29.45 26.83
CA GLN A 66 16.52 28.76 27.45
C GLN A 66 17.75 29.67 27.66
N SER A 67 17.93 30.71 26.85
CA SER A 67 19.04 31.66 26.99
C SER A 67 18.89 32.66 28.15
N ASN A 68 17.71 32.78 28.76
CA ASN A 68 17.41 33.75 29.81
C ASN A 68 16.62 33.08 30.95
N HIS A 69 17.12 33.23 32.19
CA HIS A 69 16.48 32.64 33.35
C HIS A 69 15.06 33.17 33.57
N ASP A 70 14.85 34.47 33.42
CA ASP A 70 13.55 35.11 33.66
C ASP A 70 12.49 34.61 32.67
N ASP A 71 12.88 34.41 31.41
CA ASP A 71 11.97 33.91 30.36
C ASP A 71 11.59 32.44 30.59
N ILE A 72 12.49 31.62 31.14
CA ILE A 72 12.20 30.22 31.50
C ILE A 72 11.19 30.18 32.65
N VAL A 73 11.38 31.02 33.67
CA VAL A 73 10.46 31.10 34.82
C VAL A 73 9.10 31.57 34.34
N ALA A 74 9.02 32.63 33.52
CA ALA A 74 7.75 33.11 32.97
C ALA A 74 7.03 32.05 32.09
N LEU A 75 7.78 31.26 31.33
CA LEU A 75 7.21 30.15 30.55
C LEU A 75 6.66 29.05 31.47
N PHE A 76 7.36 28.73 32.55
CA PHE A 76 6.90 27.74 33.54
C PHE A 76 5.62 28.21 34.23
N ASP A 77 5.59 29.45 34.73
CA ASP A 77 4.42 30.02 35.42
C ASP A 77 3.18 30.00 34.52
N GLY A 78 3.34 30.36 33.24
CA GLY A 78 2.25 30.30 32.26
C GLY A 78 1.76 28.87 31.98
N MET A 79 2.67 27.88 32.00
CA MET A 79 2.31 26.48 31.84
C MET A 79 1.58 25.93 33.08
N GLU A 80 1.98 26.35 34.29
CA GLU A 80 1.25 26.02 35.53
C GLU A 80 -0.15 26.63 35.54
N GLU A 81 -0.28 27.92 35.17
CA GLU A 81 -1.59 28.58 35.10
C GLU A 81 -2.52 27.89 34.10
N LEU A 82 -1.99 27.49 32.94
CA LEU A 82 -2.74 26.70 31.95
C LEU A 82 -3.12 25.32 32.49
N SER A 83 -2.21 24.65 33.21
CA SER A 83 -2.47 23.35 33.83
C SER A 83 -3.63 23.45 34.82
N GLN A 84 -3.61 24.46 35.70
CA GLN A 84 -4.67 24.70 36.67
C GLN A 84 -6.01 25.03 35.99
N LYS A 85 -6.00 25.85 34.93
CA LYS A 85 -7.23 26.17 34.16
C LYS A 85 -7.86 24.94 33.49
N LEU A 86 -7.05 23.99 33.04
CA LEU A 86 -7.52 22.81 32.31
C LEU A 86 -7.87 21.63 33.23
N PHE A 87 -7.13 21.45 34.33
CA PHE A 87 -7.18 20.25 35.16
C PHE A 87 -7.40 20.53 36.66
N GLY A 88 -7.54 21.78 37.09
CA GLY A 88 -7.69 22.16 38.50
C GLY A 88 -6.49 21.75 39.37
N ASP A 89 -6.75 21.43 40.64
CA ASP A 89 -5.74 20.94 41.59
C ASP A 89 -5.37 19.47 41.40
N THR A 90 -6.11 18.74 40.56
CA THR A 90 -5.75 17.36 40.22
C THR A 90 -4.56 17.39 39.28
N VAL A 91 -3.35 17.33 39.85
CA VAL A 91 -2.17 16.89 39.11
C VAL A 91 -2.52 15.50 38.58
N PRO A 92 -2.68 15.31 37.27
CA PRO A 92 -2.78 13.97 36.74
C PRO A 92 -1.41 13.38 37.03
N SER A 93 -1.31 12.57 38.08
CA SER A 93 -0.26 11.58 38.19
C SER A 93 -0.34 10.85 36.85
N VAL A 94 0.60 11.14 35.96
CA VAL A 94 0.81 10.33 34.78
C VAL A 94 1.35 9.04 35.36
N SER A 95 0.43 8.21 35.89
CA SER A 95 0.68 6.79 36.04
C SER A 95 1.25 6.43 34.69
N SER A 96 2.48 5.94 34.68
CA SER A 96 3.10 5.47 33.45
C SER A 96 2.18 4.38 32.95
N THR A 97 1.19 4.75 32.13
CA THR A 97 0.19 3.83 31.64
C THR A 97 1.00 2.77 30.94
N ASP A 98 0.73 1.52 31.29
CA ASP A 98 1.51 0.41 30.76
C ASP A 98 1.55 0.54 29.24
N LYS A 99 2.68 0.20 28.61
CA LYS A 99 2.90 0.48 27.17
C LYS A 99 1.75 -0.04 26.32
N ALA A 100 1.15 -1.16 26.74
CA ALA A 100 -0.05 -1.73 26.13
C ALA A 100 -1.24 -0.76 26.17
N GLN A 101 -1.57 -0.18 27.32
CA GLN A 101 -2.71 0.74 27.48
C GLN A 101 -2.55 2.01 26.64
N ARG A 102 -1.32 2.53 26.52
CA ARG A 102 -1.03 3.68 25.64
C ARG A 102 -1.30 3.37 24.17
N ILE A 103 -0.97 2.15 23.74
CA ILE A 103 -1.20 1.69 22.37
C ILE A 103 -2.71 1.51 22.15
N GLU A 104 -3.41 0.85 23.07
CA GLU A 104 -4.87 0.65 22.97
C GLU A 104 -5.65 1.96 22.92
N HIS A 105 -5.29 2.95 23.75
CA HIS A 105 -5.91 4.28 23.71
C HIS A 105 -5.59 5.02 22.41
N LEU A 106 -4.36 4.91 21.90
CA LEU A 106 -3.96 5.55 20.64
C LEU A 106 -4.71 4.98 19.44
N TYR A 107 -4.97 3.67 19.44
CA TYR A 107 -5.67 2.99 18.35
C TYR A 107 -7.19 2.83 18.61
N GLY A 108 -7.69 3.25 19.78
CA GLY A 108 -9.11 3.15 20.16
C GLY A 108 -9.64 1.72 20.27
N ALA A 109 -8.75 0.72 20.32
CA ALA A 109 -9.10 -0.69 20.27
C ALA A 109 -8.21 -1.51 21.21
N SER A 110 -8.83 -2.39 21.99
CA SER A 110 -8.12 -3.33 22.85
C SER A 110 -7.38 -4.38 22.01
N ARG A 111 -6.18 -4.75 22.44
CA ARG A 111 -5.39 -5.80 21.77
C ARG A 111 -6.15 -7.15 21.83
N PRO A 112 -6.36 -7.85 20.71
CA PRO A 112 -6.93 -9.19 20.73
C PRO A 112 -6.03 -10.17 21.49
N SER A 113 -6.62 -11.00 22.35
CA SER A 113 -5.89 -12.03 23.13
C SER A 113 -5.30 -13.13 22.25
N VAL A 114 -5.88 -13.36 21.07
CA VAL A 114 -5.45 -14.37 20.11
C VAL A 114 -5.36 -13.72 18.73
N VAL A 115 -4.18 -13.79 18.11
CA VAL A 115 -3.95 -13.36 16.73
C VAL A 115 -3.63 -14.59 15.89
N ASN A 116 -4.64 -15.11 15.18
CA ASN A 116 -4.43 -16.19 14.21
C ASN A 116 -4.00 -15.60 12.87
N VAL A 117 -2.68 -15.52 12.64
CA VAL A 117 -2.13 -15.10 11.35
C VAL A 117 -2.02 -16.32 10.45
N HIS A 118 -2.91 -16.44 9.47
CA HIS A 118 -2.74 -17.42 8.40
C HIS A 118 -1.72 -16.90 7.38
N PRO A 119 -0.92 -17.78 6.77
CA PRO A 119 -0.15 -17.43 5.58
C PRO A 119 -1.11 -16.81 4.55
N PRO A 120 -0.74 -15.69 3.89
CA PRO A 120 -1.56 -15.16 2.82
C PRO A 120 -1.78 -16.27 1.78
N ASN A 121 -3.02 -16.45 1.35
CA ASN A 121 -3.32 -17.33 0.22
C ASN A 121 -2.35 -16.97 -0.91
N VAL A 122 -1.69 -17.96 -1.51
CA VAL A 122 -0.73 -17.73 -2.59
C VAL A 122 -1.47 -17.06 -3.75
N VAL A 123 -1.40 -15.73 -3.82
CA VAL A 123 -2.02 -14.95 -4.89
C VAL A 123 -1.01 -14.87 -6.03
N SER A 124 -1.43 -15.20 -7.25
CA SER A 124 -0.60 -15.02 -8.43
C SER A 124 -0.33 -13.53 -8.65
N THR A 125 0.90 -13.08 -8.36
CA THR A 125 1.32 -11.70 -8.58
C THR A 125 1.96 -11.54 -9.95
N LYS A 126 2.01 -10.32 -10.47
CA LYS A 126 2.68 -10.01 -11.74
C LYS A 126 4.19 -10.31 -11.60
N GLY A 127 4.61 -11.47 -12.12
CA GLY A 127 5.99 -11.97 -11.99
C GLY A 127 6.10 -13.40 -11.45
N SER A 128 5.03 -13.98 -10.89
CA SER A 128 5.00 -15.38 -10.46
C SER A 128 4.86 -16.30 -11.68
N GLY A 129 5.95 -16.50 -12.41
CA GLY A 129 6.02 -17.31 -13.61
C GLY A 129 5.61 -18.76 -13.34
N SER A 130 4.47 -19.17 -13.87
CA SER A 130 4.18 -20.58 -14.13
C SER A 130 3.29 -20.72 -15.36
N ARG A 131 3.86 -21.35 -16.38
CA ARG A 131 3.33 -21.95 -17.64
C ARG A 131 2.34 -21.15 -18.51
N SER A 132 1.41 -20.38 -17.98
CA SER A 132 0.49 -19.50 -18.74
C SER A 132 0.95 -18.03 -18.77
N GLY A 133 1.83 -17.63 -17.85
CA GLY A 133 2.35 -16.27 -17.72
C GLY A 133 3.61 -15.98 -18.53
N LYS A 134 3.67 -16.38 -19.80
CA LYS A 134 4.70 -15.81 -20.69
C LYS A 134 4.30 -14.38 -21.00
N ARG A 135 5.26 -13.45 -20.97
CA ARG A 135 5.08 -12.08 -21.48
C ARG A 135 4.28 -12.14 -22.77
N ILE A 136 3.19 -11.37 -22.84
CA ILE A 136 2.40 -11.25 -24.06
C ILE A 136 3.33 -10.65 -25.13
N ALA A 137 3.79 -11.48 -26.06
CA ALA A 137 4.66 -11.05 -27.14
C ALA A 137 3.86 -10.21 -28.15
N SER A 138 4.43 -9.07 -28.55
CA SER A 138 3.81 -8.21 -29.57
C SER A 138 3.74 -8.92 -30.92
N ALA A 139 2.88 -8.43 -31.83
CA ALA A 139 2.80 -8.99 -33.18
C ALA A 139 4.16 -8.94 -33.90
N ILE A 140 4.93 -7.87 -33.68
CA ILE A 140 6.28 -7.68 -34.23
C ILE A 140 7.24 -8.72 -33.64
N GLU A 141 7.24 -8.91 -32.32
CA GLU A 141 8.13 -9.87 -31.64
C GLU A 141 7.83 -11.31 -32.09
N LYS A 142 6.55 -11.67 -32.24
CA LYS A 142 6.14 -12.96 -32.80
C LYS A 142 6.63 -13.15 -34.24
N ALA A 143 6.56 -12.11 -35.08
CA ALA A 143 7.02 -12.16 -36.46
C ALA A 143 8.55 -12.33 -36.55
N ILE A 144 9.32 -11.60 -35.74
CA ILE A 144 10.79 -11.72 -35.69
C ILE A 144 11.21 -13.12 -35.24
N ILE A 145 10.59 -13.66 -34.19
CA ILE A 145 10.87 -15.02 -33.73
C ILE A 145 10.57 -16.04 -34.83
N LEU A 146 9.48 -15.86 -35.58
CA LEU A 146 9.12 -16.77 -36.67
C LEU A 146 10.12 -16.72 -37.83
N GLN A 147 10.59 -15.52 -38.21
CA GLN A 147 11.60 -15.34 -39.26
C GLN A 147 12.96 -15.94 -38.88
N ASN A 148 13.36 -15.82 -37.61
CA ASN A 148 14.63 -16.32 -37.10
C ASN A 148 14.63 -17.82 -36.78
N LYS A 149 13.51 -18.54 -36.96
CA LYS A 149 13.50 -20.01 -36.78
C LYS A 149 14.38 -20.67 -37.83
N PRO A 150 15.30 -21.57 -37.45
CA PRO A 150 16.17 -22.23 -38.41
C PRO A 150 15.35 -23.03 -39.42
N LYS A 151 15.77 -22.96 -40.70
CA LYS A 151 15.23 -23.84 -41.73
C LYS A 151 15.60 -25.28 -41.39
N ARG A 152 14.65 -26.19 -41.54
CA ARG A 152 14.85 -27.63 -41.32
C ARG A 152 14.45 -28.42 -42.55
N ARG A 153 15.03 -29.61 -42.71
CA ARG A 153 14.70 -30.51 -43.82
C ARG A 153 13.36 -31.19 -43.54
N CYS A 154 12.40 -31.00 -44.43
CA CYS A 154 11.10 -31.66 -44.31
C CYS A 154 11.22 -33.14 -44.70
N ALA A 155 10.80 -34.07 -43.83
CA ALA A 155 10.85 -35.51 -44.14
C ALA A 155 9.94 -35.93 -45.31
N LYS A 156 8.91 -35.13 -45.63
CA LYS A 156 7.92 -35.43 -46.69
C LYS A 156 8.39 -34.99 -48.08
N CYS A 157 8.95 -33.79 -48.22
CA CYS A 157 9.41 -33.25 -49.52
C CYS A 157 10.93 -33.14 -49.64
N ARG A 158 11.68 -33.44 -48.57
CA ARG A 158 13.15 -33.39 -48.48
C ARG A 158 13.80 -32.02 -48.70
N GLU A 159 13.00 -30.95 -48.80
CA GLU A 159 13.48 -29.57 -48.94
C GLU A 159 13.71 -28.89 -47.59
N MET A 160 14.61 -27.89 -47.57
CA MET A 160 14.89 -27.04 -46.42
C MET A 160 13.89 -25.88 -46.36
N GLY A 161 13.11 -25.79 -45.27
CA GLY A 161 12.15 -24.71 -45.09
C GLY A 161 11.65 -24.57 -43.65
N HIS A 162 10.68 -23.68 -43.43
CA HIS A 162 10.08 -23.44 -42.10
C HIS A 162 8.88 -24.36 -41.79
N HIS A 163 8.78 -25.50 -42.48
CA HIS A 163 7.70 -26.49 -42.30
C HIS A 163 8.28 -27.88 -42.02
N ASP A 164 7.49 -28.76 -41.40
CA ASP A 164 7.79 -30.21 -41.33
C ASP A 164 6.80 -31.02 -42.17
N ALA A 165 6.94 -32.34 -42.13
CA ALA A 165 6.07 -33.29 -42.80
C ALA A 165 4.58 -33.11 -42.44
N ARG A 166 4.25 -32.60 -41.25
CA ARG A 166 2.86 -32.41 -40.79
C ARG A 166 2.22 -31.19 -41.42
N ASN A 167 2.98 -30.11 -41.59
CA ASN A 167 2.49 -28.88 -42.23
C ASN A 167 3.01 -28.68 -43.67
N CYS A 168 3.44 -29.76 -44.33
CA CYS A 168 3.97 -29.71 -45.67
C CYS A 168 2.83 -29.70 -46.71
N GLY A 169 2.69 -28.58 -47.42
CA GLY A 169 1.66 -28.37 -48.46
C GLY A 169 1.82 -29.22 -49.73
N ARG A 170 2.94 -29.95 -49.90
CA ARG A 170 3.09 -30.89 -51.01
C ARG A 170 2.26 -32.15 -50.74
N LYS A 171 1.45 -32.57 -51.72
CA LYS A 171 0.81 -33.88 -51.71
C LYS A 171 1.92 -34.95 -51.75
N LYS A 172 1.77 -36.07 -51.01
CA LYS A 172 2.74 -37.17 -51.09
C LYS A 172 2.78 -37.62 -52.55
N GLY A 173 3.88 -37.33 -53.26
CA GLY A 173 4.13 -37.99 -54.54
C GLY A 173 4.29 -39.47 -54.26
N LYS A 174 3.45 -40.31 -54.88
CA LYS A 174 3.75 -41.74 -54.98
C LYS A 174 5.09 -41.82 -55.72
N SER A 175 6.14 -42.34 -55.09
CA SER A 175 7.33 -42.71 -55.86
C SER A 175 6.89 -43.77 -56.85
N LYS A 176 6.91 -43.46 -58.15
CA LYS A 176 7.03 -44.53 -59.14
C LYS A 176 8.43 -45.13 -58.97
N MET A 177 8.45 -46.45 -59.10
CA MET A 177 9.55 -47.41 -58.94
C MET A 177 10.91 -46.88 -59.36
#